data_AF-A0A9E0F3C5-F1
#
_entry.id   AF-A0A9E0F3C5-F1
#
_cell.length_a   1.000
_cell.length_b   1.000
_cell.length_c   1.000
_cell.angle_alpha   90.00
_cell.angle_beta   90.00
_cell.angle_gamma   90.00
#
_symmetry.space_group_name_H-M   'P 1'
#
loop_
_entity.id
_entity.type
_entity.pdbx_description
1 polymer ?
#
loop_
_entity_poly.entity_id
_entity_poly.type
_entity_poly.pdbx_seq_one_letter_code
_entity_poly.pdbx_strand_id
1 'polypeptide(L)'
;MQDNRSTQLMFREALHLYHQEQFTRAFQQLEIILALQPAHMPAKYQQALCKIHLGQEEEAYHDLLQLVEQDPDHHQALSQLAQVCFSLGDKTMALVHIHRALESDCDEINRAEYYFIATNFYSLSGETEMALEFVEQAIQLQPSNQEYLIKRVRLFIKQHQYAYALSCLNQLLKQMPFCRDAYFLRALCRKQLNDNTGAHLDMERFRSNRCELPS
;
A
#
# COMPACT_ATOMS: atom_id res chain seq x y z
N MET A 1 23.98 -26.04 -16.10
CA MET A 1 23.94 -25.66 -14.66
C MET A 1 24.63 -24.32 -14.37
N GLN A 2 25.63 -23.86 -15.13
CA GLN A 2 26.23 -22.53 -14.94
C GLN A 2 25.27 -21.36 -15.23
N ASP A 3 24.41 -21.52 -16.23
CA ASP A 3 23.50 -20.46 -16.71
C ASP A 3 22.46 -20.00 -15.66
N ASN A 4 21.99 -20.91 -14.81
CA ASN A 4 20.99 -20.60 -13.79
C ASN A 4 21.59 -19.80 -12.61
N ARG A 5 22.87 -20.06 -12.25
CA ARG A 5 23.56 -19.31 -11.18
C ARG A 5 23.89 -17.89 -11.62
N SER A 6 24.23 -17.68 -12.90
CA SER A 6 24.43 -16.34 -13.45
C SER A 6 23.13 -15.55 -13.47
N THR A 7 22.02 -16.14 -13.92
CA THR A 7 20.71 -15.46 -13.94
C THR A 7 20.23 -15.09 -12.54
N GLN A 8 20.43 -15.96 -11.55
CA GLN A 8 20.11 -15.64 -10.15
C GLN A 8 20.92 -14.46 -9.61
N LEU A 9 22.21 -14.37 -9.94
CA LEU A 9 23.04 -13.24 -9.53
C LEU A 9 22.59 -11.94 -10.21
N MET A 10 22.34 -11.99 -11.52
CA MET A 10 21.80 -10.86 -12.28
C MET A 10 20.45 -10.40 -11.73
N PHE A 11 19.58 -11.34 -11.34
CA PHE A 11 18.28 -11.00 -10.77
C PHE A 11 18.41 -10.33 -9.40
N ARG A 12 19.32 -10.80 -8.55
CA ARG A 12 19.63 -10.13 -7.27
C ARG A 12 20.17 -8.72 -7.48
N GLU A 13 21.00 -8.52 -8.49
CA GLU A 13 21.48 -7.19 -8.88
C GLU A 13 20.34 -6.29 -9.36
N ALA A 14 19.45 -6.80 -10.21
CA ALA A 14 18.26 -6.06 -10.65
C ALA A 14 17.36 -5.64 -9.48
N LEU A 15 17.13 -6.54 -8.51
CA LEU A 15 16.41 -6.21 -7.28
C LEU A 15 17.13 -5.14 -6.45
N HIS A 16 18.46 -5.23 -6.34
CA HIS A 16 19.24 -4.23 -5.63
C HIS A 16 19.12 -2.84 -6.29
N LEU A 17 19.22 -2.78 -7.62
CA LEU A 17 19.03 -1.54 -8.40
C LEU A 17 17.61 -0.98 -8.22
N TYR A 18 16.60 -1.85 -8.20
CA TYR A 18 15.21 -1.47 -7.95
C TYR A 18 15.04 -0.85 -6.55
N HIS A 19 15.62 -1.44 -5.51
CA HIS A 19 15.59 -0.87 -4.16
C HIS A 19 16.37 0.43 -4.02
N GLN A 20 17.31 0.71 -4.93
CA GLN A 20 18.01 1.99 -5.04
C GLN A 20 17.26 3.01 -5.92
N GLU A 21 16.02 2.72 -6.32
CA GLU A 21 15.20 3.56 -7.21
C GLU A 21 15.84 3.79 -8.60
N GLN A 22 16.84 2.97 -8.97
CA GLN A 22 17.48 3.02 -10.28
C GLN A 22 16.68 2.20 -11.29
N PHE A 23 15.40 2.54 -11.48
CA PHE A 23 14.43 1.76 -12.26
C PHE A 23 14.86 1.52 -13.70
N THR A 24 15.47 2.50 -14.37
CA THR A 24 15.98 2.34 -15.74
C THR A 24 17.09 1.29 -15.82
N ARG A 25 18.01 1.28 -14.85
CA ARG A 25 19.12 0.30 -14.81
C ARG A 25 18.61 -1.07 -14.42
N ALA A 26 17.69 -1.14 -13.46
CA ALA A 26 17.02 -2.39 -13.09
C ALA A 26 16.30 -2.99 -14.31
N PHE A 27 15.57 -2.18 -15.07
CA PHE A 27 14.90 -2.59 -16.30
C PHE A 27 15.87 -3.18 -17.33
N GLN A 28 16.97 -2.48 -17.64
CA GLN A 28 18.00 -2.97 -18.57
C GLN A 28 18.61 -4.30 -18.11
N GLN A 29 18.85 -4.46 -16.81
CA GLN A 29 19.36 -5.72 -16.26
C GLN A 29 18.35 -6.87 -16.40
N LEU A 30 17.05 -6.57 -16.24
CA LEU A 30 15.97 -7.53 -16.42
C LEU A 30 15.80 -7.92 -17.90
N GLU A 31 16.04 -7.02 -18.84
CA GLU A 31 16.04 -7.34 -20.28
C GLU A 31 17.11 -8.38 -20.62
N ILE A 32 18.31 -8.28 -20.03
CA ILE A 32 19.37 -9.28 -20.22
C ILE A 32 18.91 -10.65 -19.69
N ILE A 33 18.29 -10.69 -18.52
CA ILE A 33 17.76 -11.92 -17.93
C ILE A 33 16.69 -12.54 -18.83
N LEU A 34 15.76 -11.74 -19.35
CA LEU A 34 14.66 -12.20 -20.18
C LEU A 34 15.11 -12.60 -21.59
N ALA A 35 16.20 -12.03 -22.11
CA ALA A 35 16.82 -12.49 -23.34
C ALA A 35 17.43 -13.90 -23.19
N LEU A 36 17.98 -14.22 -22.01
CA LEU A 36 18.51 -15.55 -21.69
C LEU A 36 17.40 -16.54 -21.32
N GLN A 37 16.40 -16.09 -20.57
CA GLN A 37 15.30 -16.89 -20.05
C GLN A 37 13.96 -16.16 -20.23
N PRO A 38 13.34 -16.24 -21.42
CA PRO A 38 12.09 -15.54 -21.72
C PRO A 38 10.89 -15.95 -20.85
N ALA A 39 10.98 -17.07 -20.13
CA ALA A 39 9.95 -17.59 -19.24
C ALA A 39 10.23 -17.30 -17.74
N HIS A 40 11.25 -16.49 -17.41
CA HIS A 40 11.60 -16.20 -16.01
C HIS A 40 10.56 -15.27 -15.34
N MET A 41 9.52 -15.86 -14.75
CA MET A 41 8.37 -15.15 -14.15
C MET A 41 8.76 -14.06 -13.15
N PRO A 42 9.69 -14.27 -12.19
CA PRO A 42 10.09 -13.21 -11.27
C PRO A 42 10.72 -11.99 -11.96
N ALA A 43 11.41 -12.20 -13.10
CA ALA A 43 12.03 -11.10 -13.84
C ALA A 43 11.00 -10.33 -14.65
N LYS A 44 10.02 -11.01 -15.27
CA LYS A 44 8.88 -10.36 -15.92
C LYS A 44 8.08 -9.51 -14.94
N TYR A 45 7.76 -10.06 -13.77
CA TYR A 45 7.06 -9.32 -12.72
C TYR A 45 7.86 -8.08 -12.29
N GLN A 46 9.15 -8.25 -12.01
CA GLN A 46 10.01 -7.12 -11.64
C GLN A 46 10.15 -6.08 -12.75
N GLN A 47 10.13 -6.50 -14.02
CA GLN A 47 10.18 -5.61 -15.18
C GLN A 47 8.90 -4.77 -15.25
N ALA A 48 7.74 -5.39 -15.07
CA ALA A 48 6.47 -4.67 -15.01
C ALA A 48 6.45 -3.65 -13.85
N LEU A 49 6.99 -4.00 -12.68
CA LEU A 49 7.15 -3.03 -11.58
C LEU A 49 8.04 -1.85 -11.97
N CYS A 50 9.15 -2.09 -12.67
CA CYS A 50 10.01 -1.02 -13.17
C CYS A 50 9.24 -0.09 -14.14
N LYS A 51 8.41 -0.65 -15.02
CA LYS A 51 7.58 0.13 -15.95
C LYS A 51 6.59 1.05 -15.20
N ILE A 52 5.96 0.56 -14.13
CA ILE A 52 5.08 1.38 -13.27
C ILE A 52 5.84 2.60 -12.75
N HIS A 53 7.03 2.41 -12.15
CA HIS A 53 7.83 3.52 -11.62
C HIS A 53 8.39 4.47 -12.69
N LEU A 54 8.52 3.99 -13.93
CA LEU A 54 8.91 4.79 -15.08
C LEU A 54 7.72 5.53 -15.73
N GLY A 55 6.50 5.38 -15.21
CA GLY A 55 5.28 6.00 -15.73
C GLY A 55 4.70 5.30 -16.96
N GLN A 56 5.16 4.09 -17.28
CA GLN A 56 4.70 3.28 -18.40
C GLN A 56 3.55 2.35 -17.96
N GLU A 57 2.49 2.93 -17.40
CA GLU A 57 1.41 2.18 -16.75
C GLU A 57 0.61 1.30 -17.72
N GLU A 58 0.35 1.77 -18.96
CA GLU A 58 -0.36 0.98 -19.98
C GLU A 58 0.42 -0.28 -20.39
N GLU A 59 1.74 -0.16 -20.55
CA GLU A 59 2.60 -1.31 -20.85
C GLU A 59 2.67 -2.26 -19.65
N ALA A 60 2.81 -1.72 -18.43
CA ALA A 60 2.82 -2.51 -17.22
C ALA A 60 1.51 -3.29 -17.02
N TYR A 61 0.36 -2.69 -17.36
CA TYR A 61 -0.94 -3.35 -17.35
C TYR A 61 -0.93 -4.60 -18.24
N HIS A 62 -0.48 -4.47 -19.50
CA HIS A 62 -0.43 -5.61 -20.42
C HIS A 62 0.54 -6.71 -19.96
N ASP A 63 1.71 -6.33 -19.45
CA ASP A 63 2.69 -7.29 -18.93
C ASP A 63 2.16 -8.05 -17.70
N LEU A 64 1.50 -7.34 -16.77
CA LEU A 64 0.87 -7.93 -15.58
C LEU A 64 -0.32 -8.82 -15.95
N LEU A 65 -1.11 -8.44 -16.94
CA LEU A 65 -2.21 -9.27 -17.42
C LEU A 65 -1.71 -10.60 -17.97
N GLN A 66 -0.64 -10.60 -18.78
CA GLN A 66 -0.02 -11.83 -19.28
C GLN A 66 0.53 -12.71 -18.14
N LEU A 67 1.09 -12.10 -17.08
CA LEU A 67 1.56 -12.82 -15.91
C LEU A 67 0.42 -13.56 -15.21
N VAL A 68 -0.72 -12.87 -15.02
CA VAL A 68 -1.91 -13.44 -14.38
C VAL A 68 -2.61 -14.47 -15.28
N GLU A 69 -2.51 -14.36 -16.60
CA GLU A 69 -3.01 -15.40 -17.52
C GLU A 69 -2.18 -16.69 -17.43
N GLN A 70 -0.87 -16.58 -17.19
CA GLN A 70 0.05 -17.71 -17.04
C GLN A 70 -0.01 -18.33 -15.64
N ASP A 71 -0.22 -17.49 -14.63
CA ASP A 71 -0.32 -17.87 -13.22
C ASP A 71 -1.53 -17.13 -12.58
N PRO A 72 -2.74 -17.71 -12.66
CA PRO A 72 -3.96 -17.09 -12.17
C PRO A 72 -3.97 -16.77 -10.67
N ASP A 73 -3.13 -17.45 -9.89
CA ASP A 73 -3.04 -17.32 -8.43
C ASP A 73 -1.87 -16.42 -8.00
N HIS A 74 -1.19 -15.76 -8.94
CA HIS A 74 -0.11 -14.82 -8.66
C HIS A 74 -0.65 -13.54 -7.99
N HIS A 75 -0.88 -13.62 -6.69
CA HIS A 75 -1.55 -12.59 -5.89
C HIS A 75 -0.84 -11.23 -5.89
N GLN A 76 0.50 -11.23 -5.97
CA GLN A 76 1.28 -10.00 -6.08
C GLN A 76 1.02 -9.28 -7.42
N ALA A 77 1.01 -10.01 -8.54
CA ALA A 77 0.70 -9.48 -9.86
C ALA A 77 -0.76 -8.99 -9.92
N LEU A 78 -1.71 -9.72 -9.32
CA LEU A 78 -3.09 -9.29 -9.18
C LEU A 78 -3.22 -7.97 -8.41
N SER A 79 -2.51 -7.80 -7.29
CA SER A 79 -2.55 -6.55 -6.53
C SER A 79 -1.91 -5.36 -7.26
N GLN A 80 -0.88 -5.61 -8.07
CA GLN A 80 -0.24 -4.57 -8.89
C GLN A 80 -1.14 -4.20 -10.07
N LEU A 81 -1.74 -5.19 -10.71
CA LEU A 81 -2.71 -4.98 -11.79
C LEU A 81 -3.91 -4.18 -11.29
N ALA A 82 -4.38 -4.45 -10.08
CA ALA A 82 -5.43 -3.70 -9.43
C ALA A 82 -5.07 -2.21 -9.24
N GLN A 83 -3.86 -1.93 -8.77
CA GLN A 83 -3.36 -0.56 -8.59
C GLN A 83 -3.18 0.18 -9.92
N VAL A 84 -2.65 -0.49 -10.94
CA VAL A 84 -2.50 0.07 -12.29
C VAL A 84 -3.88 0.34 -12.92
N CYS A 85 -4.85 -0.56 -12.77
CA CYS A 85 -6.22 -0.28 -13.24
C CYS A 85 -6.80 0.97 -12.55
N PHE A 86 -6.55 1.12 -11.25
CA PHE A 86 -7.03 2.28 -10.50
C PHE A 86 -6.36 3.58 -10.95
N SER A 87 -5.05 3.59 -11.22
CA SER A 87 -4.33 4.77 -11.69
C SER A 87 -4.76 5.18 -13.10
N LEU A 88 -5.03 4.21 -13.97
CA LEU A 88 -5.61 4.41 -15.32
C LEU A 88 -7.09 4.80 -15.28
N GLY A 89 -7.73 4.83 -14.11
CA GLY A 89 -9.11 5.26 -13.91
C GLY A 89 -10.17 4.16 -14.03
N ASP A 90 -9.77 2.92 -14.33
CA ASP A 90 -10.66 1.74 -14.34
C ASP A 90 -10.83 1.19 -12.92
N LYS A 91 -11.65 1.89 -12.14
CA LYS A 91 -11.99 1.51 -10.76
C LYS A 91 -12.69 0.14 -10.68
N THR A 92 -13.44 -0.22 -11.70
CA THR A 92 -14.17 -1.49 -11.78
C THR A 92 -13.19 -2.66 -11.85
N MET A 93 -12.25 -2.62 -12.78
CA MET A 93 -11.23 -3.67 -12.90
C MET A 93 -10.26 -3.67 -11.72
N ALA A 94 -9.96 -2.51 -11.15
CA ALA A 94 -9.17 -2.42 -9.92
C ALA A 94 -9.78 -3.25 -8.78
N LEU A 95 -11.09 -3.12 -8.56
CA LEU A 95 -11.81 -3.91 -7.56
C LEU A 95 -11.82 -5.40 -7.90
N VAL A 96 -12.05 -5.77 -9.16
CA VAL A 96 -12.02 -7.18 -9.58
C VAL A 96 -10.68 -7.83 -9.27
N HIS A 97 -9.57 -7.17 -9.61
CA HIS A 97 -8.24 -7.74 -9.42
C HIS A 97 -7.81 -7.79 -7.95
N ILE A 98 -8.17 -6.81 -7.11
CA ILE A 98 -7.83 -6.86 -5.68
C ILE A 98 -8.63 -7.92 -4.94
N HIS A 99 -9.90 -8.16 -5.32
CA HIS A 99 -10.70 -9.27 -4.77
C HIS A 99 -10.11 -10.62 -5.14
N ARG A 100 -9.69 -10.80 -6.40
CA ARG A 100 -8.96 -12.02 -6.80
C ARG A 100 -7.67 -12.21 -6.00
N ALA A 101 -6.93 -11.14 -5.70
CA ALA A 101 -5.74 -11.22 -4.85
C ALA A 101 -6.10 -11.66 -3.42
N LEU A 102 -7.24 -11.22 -2.88
CA LEU A 102 -7.74 -11.64 -1.57
C LEU A 102 -8.25 -13.09 -1.54
N GLU A 103 -8.78 -13.59 -2.66
CA GLU A 103 -9.24 -14.97 -2.81
C GLU A 103 -8.10 -15.98 -2.96
N SER A 104 -6.91 -15.51 -3.32
CA SER A 104 -5.72 -16.35 -3.45
C SER A 104 -5.15 -16.84 -2.11
N ASP A 105 -4.30 -17.86 -2.18
CA ASP A 105 -3.50 -18.37 -1.06
C ASP A 105 -2.31 -17.45 -0.73
N CYS A 106 -2.60 -16.21 -0.35
CA CYS A 106 -1.61 -15.27 0.18
C CYS A 106 -1.50 -15.36 1.71
N ASP A 107 -0.30 -15.07 2.23
CA ASP A 107 -0.05 -15.00 3.67
C ASP A 107 -0.79 -13.83 4.33
N GLU A 108 -0.86 -13.84 5.67
CA GLU A 108 -1.58 -12.82 6.44
C GLU A 108 -1.04 -11.40 6.23
N ILE A 109 0.27 -11.27 5.94
CA ILE A 109 0.92 -9.96 5.74
C ILE A 109 0.44 -9.34 4.42
N ASN A 110 0.50 -10.09 3.33
CA ASN A 110 0.01 -9.64 2.03
C ASN A 110 -1.51 -9.46 2.03
N ARG A 111 -2.24 -10.36 2.71
CA ARG A 111 -3.70 -10.24 2.86
C ARG A 111 -4.11 -8.94 3.55
N ALA A 112 -3.41 -8.55 4.63
CA ALA A 112 -3.64 -7.29 5.31
C ALA A 112 -3.40 -6.08 4.38
N GLU A 113 -2.34 -6.14 3.59
CA GLU A 113 -2.04 -5.11 2.60
C GLU A 113 -3.10 -5.04 1.49
N TYR A 114 -3.64 -6.17 1.04
CA TYR A 114 -4.70 -6.19 0.03
C TYR A 114 -6.02 -5.62 0.55
N TYR A 115 -6.36 -5.90 1.82
CA TYR A 115 -7.47 -5.23 2.49
C TYR A 115 -7.25 -3.71 2.56
N PHE A 116 -6.01 -3.27 2.81
CA PHE A 116 -5.68 -1.85 2.83
C PHE A 116 -5.74 -1.18 1.45
N ILE A 117 -5.28 -1.85 0.39
CA ILE A 117 -5.43 -1.38 -0.99
C ILE A 117 -6.92 -1.24 -1.36
N ALA A 118 -7.73 -2.28 -1.07
CA ALA A 118 -9.17 -2.23 -1.30
C ALA A 118 -9.85 -1.11 -0.49
N THR A 119 -9.44 -0.91 0.76
CA THR A 119 -9.87 0.25 1.59
C THR A 119 -9.62 1.57 0.86
N ASN A 120 -8.44 1.73 0.26
CA ASN A 120 -8.10 2.95 -0.48
C ASN A 120 -8.99 3.13 -1.71
N PHE A 121 -9.24 2.06 -2.47
CA PHE A 121 -10.13 2.11 -3.63
C PHE A 121 -11.56 2.50 -3.26
N TYR A 122 -12.17 1.84 -2.28
CA TYR A 122 -13.53 2.16 -1.81
C TYR A 122 -13.61 3.58 -1.23
N SER A 123 -12.60 3.98 -0.44
CA SER A 123 -12.52 5.33 0.14
C SER A 123 -12.51 6.43 -0.93
N LEU A 124 -11.81 6.21 -2.05
CA LEU A 124 -11.71 7.15 -3.16
C LEU A 124 -12.91 7.08 -4.12
N SER A 125 -13.60 5.95 -4.18
CA SER A 125 -14.89 5.80 -4.87
C SER A 125 -16.06 6.42 -4.10
N GLY A 126 -15.88 6.79 -2.84
CA GLY A 126 -16.91 7.40 -2.00
C GLY A 126 -17.64 6.40 -1.10
N GLU A 127 -17.43 5.11 -1.32
CA GLU A 127 -17.97 3.97 -0.57
C GLU A 127 -17.28 3.84 0.79
N THR A 128 -17.56 4.78 1.67
CA THR A 128 -16.82 4.96 2.93
C THR A 128 -17.15 3.86 3.95
N GLU A 129 -18.35 3.27 3.88
CA GLU A 129 -18.76 2.12 4.71
C GLU A 129 -17.97 0.86 4.33
N MET A 130 -17.94 0.50 3.04
CA MET A 130 -17.09 -0.59 2.54
C MET A 130 -15.62 -0.37 2.91
N ALA A 131 -15.11 0.84 2.76
CA ALA A 131 -13.74 1.15 3.18
C ALA A 131 -13.50 0.89 4.69
N LEU A 132 -14.49 1.14 5.56
CA LEU A 132 -14.37 0.83 6.98
C LEU A 132 -14.35 -0.67 7.24
N GLU A 133 -15.18 -1.45 6.55
CA GLU A 133 -15.16 -2.91 6.69
C GLU A 133 -13.80 -3.50 6.30
N PHE A 134 -13.25 -3.07 5.16
CA PHE A 134 -11.97 -3.53 4.66
C PHE A 134 -10.81 -3.12 5.58
N VAL A 135 -10.80 -1.89 6.11
CA VAL A 135 -9.71 -1.47 7.01
C VAL A 135 -9.78 -2.21 8.34
N GLU A 136 -10.97 -2.61 8.79
CA GLU A 136 -11.12 -3.43 9.99
C GLU A 136 -10.54 -4.82 9.80
N GLN A 137 -10.70 -5.43 8.62
CA GLN A 137 -10.03 -6.70 8.29
C GLN A 137 -8.50 -6.55 8.29
N ALA A 138 -7.97 -5.46 7.71
CA ALA A 138 -6.53 -5.19 7.75
C ALA A 138 -6.00 -5.02 9.19
N ILE A 139 -6.75 -4.31 10.04
CA ILE A 139 -6.39 -4.13 11.47
C ILE A 139 -6.49 -5.43 12.25
N GLN A 140 -7.43 -6.33 11.94
CA GLN A 140 -7.52 -7.63 12.61
C GLN A 140 -6.26 -8.48 12.36
N LEU A 141 -5.74 -8.46 11.13
CA LEU A 141 -4.50 -9.16 10.77
C LEU A 141 -3.25 -8.47 11.32
N GLN A 142 -3.23 -7.13 11.34
CA GLN A 142 -2.11 -6.35 11.87
C GLN A 142 -2.56 -5.24 12.82
N PRO A 143 -2.85 -5.57 14.10
CA PRO A 143 -3.45 -4.62 15.06
C PRO A 143 -2.57 -3.42 15.42
N SER A 144 -1.26 -3.55 15.24
CA SER A 144 -0.28 -2.51 15.56
C SER A 144 0.15 -1.69 14.35
N ASN A 145 -0.38 -1.95 13.15
CA ASN A 145 -0.02 -1.19 11.96
C ASN A 145 -0.61 0.22 12.04
N GLN A 146 0.27 1.22 12.25
CA GLN A 146 -0.11 2.61 12.41
C GLN A 146 -0.91 3.14 11.22
N GLU A 147 -0.54 2.73 10.00
CA GLU A 147 -1.16 3.22 8.79
C GLU A 147 -2.63 2.83 8.71
N TYR A 148 -2.95 1.57 9.04
CA TYR A 148 -4.31 1.06 9.02
C TYR A 148 -5.18 1.74 10.09
N LEU A 149 -4.62 1.95 11.29
CA LEU A 149 -5.31 2.65 12.37
C LEU A 149 -5.60 4.12 12.02
N ILE A 150 -4.63 4.82 11.41
CA ILE A 150 -4.80 6.20 10.95
C ILE A 150 -5.82 6.27 9.81
N LYS A 151 -5.80 5.31 8.88
CA LYS A 151 -6.78 5.23 7.79
C LYS A 151 -8.20 5.08 8.33
N ARG A 152 -8.42 4.19 9.30
CA ARG A 152 -9.73 4.05 9.97
C ARG A 152 -10.19 5.36 10.60
N VAL A 153 -9.31 6.07 11.31
CA VAL A 153 -9.62 7.39 11.88
C VAL A 153 -10.03 8.39 10.80
N ARG A 154 -9.30 8.45 9.68
CA ARG A 154 -9.63 9.34 8.56
C ARG A 154 -11.00 9.00 7.95
N LEU A 155 -11.36 7.73 7.86
CA LEU A 155 -12.68 7.29 7.41
C LEU A 155 -13.80 7.73 8.36
N PHE A 156 -13.61 7.59 9.68
CA PHE A 156 -14.57 8.12 10.67
C PHE A 156 -14.72 9.63 10.57
N ILE A 157 -13.63 10.37 10.40
CA ILE A 157 -13.66 11.83 10.19
C ILE A 157 -14.45 12.18 8.92
N LYS A 158 -14.26 11.42 7.83
CA LYS A 158 -15.00 11.61 6.57
C LYS A 158 -16.51 11.38 6.73
N GLN A 159 -16.92 10.49 7.64
CA GLN A 159 -18.32 10.27 8.03
C GLN A 159 -18.82 11.23 9.12
N HIS A 160 -18.03 12.24 9.51
CA HIS A 160 -18.33 13.14 10.64
C HIS A 160 -18.51 12.44 11.99
N GLN A 161 -18.02 11.22 12.12
CA GLN A 161 -18.05 10.42 13.35
C GLN A 161 -16.88 10.78 14.29
N TYR A 162 -16.80 12.04 14.69
CA TYR A 162 -15.66 12.58 15.44
C TYR A 162 -15.44 11.93 16.81
N ALA A 163 -16.52 11.46 17.47
CA ALA A 163 -16.42 10.78 18.77
C ALA A 163 -15.70 9.43 18.65
N TYR A 164 -16.05 8.63 17.63
CA TYR A 164 -15.39 7.34 17.35
C TYR A 164 -13.93 7.55 16.94
N ALA A 165 -13.67 8.54 16.08
CA ALA A 165 -12.31 8.94 15.71
C ALA A 165 -11.46 9.32 16.93
N LEU A 166 -12.00 10.13 17.84
CA LEU A 166 -11.32 10.55 19.06
C LEU A 166 -11.00 9.38 20.00
N SER A 167 -11.93 8.44 20.15
CA SER A 167 -11.71 7.21 20.93
C SER A 167 -10.54 6.40 20.36
N CYS A 168 -10.54 6.17 19.05
CA CYS A 168 -9.47 5.47 18.34
C CYS A 168 -8.11 6.18 18.52
N LEU A 169 -8.09 7.51 18.38
CA LEU A 169 -6.87 8.31 18.52
C LEU A 169 -6.31 8.30 19.94
N ASN A 170 -7.18 8.27 20.96
CA ASN A 170 -6.76 8.15 22.35
C ASN A 170 -6.12 6.77 22.63
N GLN A 171 -6.66 5.70 22.05
CA GLN A 171 -6.04 4.38 22.14
C GLN A 171 -4.71 4.33 21.39
N LEU A 172 -4.67 4.87 20.18
CA LEU A 172 -3.49 4.95 19.34
C LEU A 172 -2.34 5.66 20.04
N LEU A 173 -2.60 6.83 20.65
CA LEU A 173 -1.59 7.62 21.35
C LEU A 173 -1.13 7.03 22.68
N LYS A 174 -1.90 6.12 23.29
CA LYS A 174 -1.41 5.33 24.44
C LYS A 174 -0.34 4.32 24.03
N GLN A 175 -0.50 3.73 22.84
CA GLN A 175 0.43 2.72 22.31
C GLN A 175 1.62 3.37 21.59
N MET A 176 1.37 4.45 20.85
CA MET A 176 2.34 5.19 20.04
C MET A 176 2.32 6.68 20.39
N PRO A 177 2.94 7.09 21.51
CA PRO A 177 2.91 8.47 22.00
C PRO A 177 3.57 9.50 21.07
N PHE A 178 4.40 9.04 20.13
CA PHE A 178 5.14 9.87 19.18
C PHE A 178 4.49 9.95 17.79
N CYS A 179 3.30 9.36 17.59
CA CYS A 179 2.58 9.44 16.32
C CYS A 179 2.10 10.88 16.07
N ARG A 180 2.84 11.62 15.24
CA ARG A 180 2.57 13.03 14.93
C ARG A 180 1.21 13.23 14.26
N ASP A 181 0.88 12.37 13.29
CA ASP A 181 -0.40 12.39 12.58
C ASP A 181 -1.59 12.23 13.53
N ALA A 182 -1.45 11.41 14.57
CA ALA A 182 -2.50 11.20 15.54
C ALA A 182 -2.82 12.47 16.35
N TYR A 183 -1.82 13.27 16.74
CA TYR A 183 -2.07 14.55 17.41
C TYR A 183 -2.80 15.54 16.49
N PHE A 184 -2.40 15.62 15.21
CA PHE A 184 -3.08 16.48 14.24
C PHE A 184 -4.54 16.09 14.04
N LEU A 185 -4.81 14.80 13.80
CA LEU A 185 -6.18 14.30 13.62
C LEU A 185 -7.01 14.44 14.90
N ARG A 186 -6.41 14.28 16.09
CA ARG A 186 -7.12 14.45 17.36
C ARG A 186 -7.46 15.91 17.62
N ALA A 187 -6.56 16.84 17.31
CA ALA A 187 -6.85 18.27 17.36
C ALA A 187 -8.02 18.65 16.45
N LEU A 188 -8.05 18.11 15.22
CA LEU A 188 -9.17 18.32 14.29
C LEU A 188 -10.50 17.80 14.85
N CYS A 189 -10.51 16.57 15.39
CA CYS A 189 -11.72 15.99 15.99
C CYS A 189 -12.19 16.80 17.21
N ARG A 190 -11.26 17.20 18.10
CA ARG A 190 -11.57 18.01 19.28
C ARG A 190 -12.16 19.37 18.91
N LYS A 191 -11.61 20.02 17.89
CA LYS A 191 -12.16 21.28 17.37
C LYS A 191 -13.60 21.13 16.89
N GLN A 192 -13.92 20.04 16.17
CA GLN A 192 -15.28 19.75 15.72
C GLN A 192 -16.24 19.44 16.88
N LEU A 193 -15.71 18.93 17.99
CA LEU A 193 -16.44 18.67 19.24
C LEU A 193 -16.43 19.87 20.22
N ASN A 194 -15.97 21.04 19.80
CA ASN A 194 -15.83 22.26 20.62
C ASN A 194 -14.85 22.17 21.81
N ASP A 195 -14.00 21.15 21.85
CA ASP A 195 -12.88 21.04 22.81
C ASP A 195 -11.67 21.85 22.32
N ASN A 196 -11.79 23.19 22.41
CA ASN A 196 -10.76 24.11 21.92
C ASN A 196 -9.47 24.05 22.74
N THR A 197 -9.56 23.77 24.04
CA THR A 197 -8.39 23.65 24.92
C THR A 197 -7.60 22.39 24.60
N GLY A 198 -8.26 21.24 24.48
CA GLY A 198 -7.61 19.99 24.07
C GLY A 198 -7.05 20.05 22.66
N ALA A 199 -7.73 20.74 21.73
CA ALA A 199 -7.22 20.95 20.37
C ALA A 199 -5.94 21.79 20.35
N HIS A 200 -5.85 22.84 21.18
CA HIS A 200 -4.64 23.65 21.30
C HIS A 200 -3.45 22.84 21.82
N LEU A 201 -3.66 22.05 22.89
CA LEU A 201 -2.62 21.19 23.46
C LEU A 201 -2.11 20.15 22.46
N ASP A 202 -3.01 19.54 21.69
CA ASP A 202 -2.62 18.59 20.64
C ASP A 202 -1.83 19.27 19.51
N MET A 203 -2.17 20.51 19.16
CA MET A 203 -1.42 21.29 18.17
C MET A 203 -0.02 21.67 18.66
N GLU A 204 0.15 21.96 19.96
CA GLU A 204 1.47 22.14 20.55
C GLU A 204 2.30 20.86 20.45
N ARG A 205 1.72 19.70 20.79
CA ARG A 205 2.38 18.39 20.65
C ARG A 205 2.74 18.05 19.21
N PHE A 206 1.85 18.36 18.26
CA PHE A 206 2.11 18.20 16.82
C PHE A 206 3.29 19.05 16.32
N ARG A 207 3.48 20.25 16.89
CA ARG A 207 4.59 21.17 16.58
C ARG A 207 5.89 20.79 17.29
N SER A 208 5.80 20.33 18.55
CA SER A 208 6.95 19.98 19.37
C SER A 208 7.61 18.67 18.95
N ASN A 209 6.84 17.70 18.44
CA ASN A 209 7.35 16.43 17.94
C ASN A 209 8.04 16.55 16.56
N ARG A 210 8.79 17.64 16.33
CA ARG A 210 9.78 17.69 15.24
C ARG A 210 10.86 16.66 15.56
N CYS A 211 11.19 15.84 14.56
CA CYS A 211 12.16 14.76 14.59
C CYS A 211 13.37 15.06 15.51
N GLU A 212 13.39 14.50 16.71
CA GLU A 212 14.64 14.04 17.29
C GLU A 212 14.95 12.72 16.56
N LEU A 213 15.61 12.83 15.41
CA LEU A 213 16.35 11.69 14.88
C LEU A 213 17.40 11.36 15.95
N PRO A 214 17.49 10.11 16.42
CA PRO A 214 18.61 9.72 17.27
C PRO A 214 19.91 9.98 16.49
N SER A 215 20.78 10.78 17.09
CA SER A 215 22.14 11.08 16.62
C SER A 215 23.01 9.84 16.56
#